data_AF-A0AAN7ILV3-F1
#
_entry.id   AF-A0AAN7ILV3-F1
#
_cell.length_a   1.000
_cell.length_b   1.000
_cell.length_c   1.000
_cell.angle_alpha   90.00
_cell.angle_beta   90.00
_cell.angle_gamma   90.00
#
_symmetry.space_group_name_H-M   'P 1'
#
loop_
_entity.id
_entity.type
_entity.pdbx_description
1 polymer ?
#
loop_
_entity_poly.entity_id
_entity_poly.type
_entity_poly.pdbx_seq_one_letter_code
_entity_poly.pdbx_strand_id
1 'polypeptide(L)'
;MRTLVFIVLVHVVFQIIFLPSSQCARLRPNDNNLIEQTCKQTPNYNLCISSLKSDPKSATADVAGLALIMVNVLNTTTTQTLIHINSLLLQSPRNEVKEALLSCVENYKTGVLTADVPVSIEALTKGNPKFADQGTQDAANESNSCEEGFSGNSPLTVENTNINNVARVANAIVKLLL
;
A
#
# COMPACT_ATOMS: atom_id res chain seq x y z
N MET A 1 7.05 -48.18 55.96
CA MET A 1 8.00 -47.44 55.08
C MET A 1 8.00 -47.95 53.64
N ARG A 2 8.32 -49.23 53.37
CA ARG A 2 8.39 -49.78 52.01
C ARG A 2 7.11 -49.62 51.17
N THR A 3 5.94 -49.85 51.77
CA THR A 3 4.64 -49.71 51.09
C THR A 3 4.29 -48.25 50.76
N LEU A 4 4.68 -47.31 51.62
CA LEU A 4 4.46 -45.88 51.39
C LEU A 4 5.31 -45.36 50.22
N VAL A 5 6.56 -45.82 50.12
CA VAL A 5 7.47 -45.48 49.02
C VAL A 5 6.91 -45.95 47.69
N PHE A 6 6.35 -47.16 47.62
CA PHE A 6 5.71 -47.67 46.40
C PHE A 6 4.48 -46.84 45.99
N ILE A 7 3.64 -46.43 46.94
CA ILE A 7 2.46 -45.61 46.64
C ILE A 7 2.86 -44.22 46.11
N VAL A 8 3.88 -43.60 46.71
CA VAL A 8 4.41 -42.30 46.27
C VAL A 8 5.01 -42.40 44.86
N LEU A 9 5.77 -43.47 44.57
CA LEU A 9 6.36 -43.68 43.24
C LEU A 9 5.28 -43.86 42.16
N VAL A 10 4.21 -44.61 42.45
CA VAL A 10 3.10 -44.82 41.50
C VAL A 10 2.33 -43.51 41.25
N HIS A 11 2.12 -42.67 42.26
CA HIS A 11 1.45 -41.37 42.10
C HIS A 11 2.29 -40.38 41.28
N VAL A 12 3.61 -40.35 41.48
CA VAL A 12 4.51 -39.48 40.70
C VAL A 12 4.52 -39.88 39.22
N VAL A 13 4.55 -41.18 38.93
CA VAL A 13 4.48 -41.69 37.54
C VAL A 13 3.15 -41.33 36.88
N PHE A 14 2.04 -41.41 37.62
CA PHE A 14 0.72 -41.04 37.08
C PHE A 14 0.61 -39.55 36.74
N GLN A 15 1.22 -38.66 37.53
CA GLN A 15 1.26 -37.21 37.25
C GLN A 15 2.13 -36.86 36.03
N ILE A 16 3.18 -37.64 35.73
CA ILE A 16 4.02 -37.45 34.54
C ILE A 16 3.29 -37.89 33.26
N ILE A 17 2.45 -38.93 33.35
CA ILE A 17 1.67 -39.45 32.21
C ILE A 17 0.47 -38.54 31.88
N PHE A 18 -0.08 -37.83 32.88
CA PHE A 18 -1.22 -36.90 32.74
C PHE A 18 -0.84 -35.43 32.54
N LEU A 19 0.45 -35.11 32.32
CA LEU A 19 0.80 -33.80 31.78
C LEU A 19 0.20 -33.69 30.37
N PRO A 20 -0.73 -32.75 30.12
CA PRO A 20 -1.25 -32.56 28.79
C PRO A 20 -0.07 -32.15 27.91
N SER A 21 0.33 -33.05 27.02
CA SER A 21 1.28 -32.81 25.92
C SER A 21 0.59 -31.97 24.85
N SER A 22 -0.02 -30.87 25.26
CA SER A 22 -0.96 -30.09 24.47
C SER A 22 -0.42 -28.68 24.36
N GLN A 23 0.39 -28.54 23.32
CA GLN A 23 0.75 -27.31 22.65
C GLN A 23 1.94 -26.55 23.29
N CYS A 24 3.16 -27.01 22.98
CA CYS A 24 4.02 -26.10 22.24
C CYS A 24 3.11 -25.48 21.17
N ALA A 25 2.87 -24.18 21.23
CA ALA A 25 2.35 -23.48 20.08
C ALA A 25 3.21 -23.97 18.92
N ARG A 26 2.62 -24.84 18.08
CA ARG A 26 3.17 -25.06 16.76
C ARG A 26 3.13 -23.64 16.23
N LEU A 27 4.29 -22.99 16.13
CA LEU A 27 4.49 -22.02 15.08
C LEU A 27 4.16 -22.81 13.82
N ARG A 28 2.88 -22.82 13.45
CA ARG A 28 2.47 -23.15 12.12
C ARG A 28 3.21 -22.10 11.32
N PRO A 29 4.17 -22.45 10.45
CA PRO A 29 4.56 -21.52 9.41
C PRO A 29 3.37 -21.50 8.45
N ASN A 30 2.32 -20.80 8.85
CA ASN A 30 1.17 -20.50 8.03
C ASN A 30 0.78 -19.04 8.22
N ASP A 31 1.76 -18.20 8.57
CA ASP A 31 1.68 -16.77 8.37
C ASP A 31 2.11 -16.52 6.93
N ASN A 32 1.18 -16.79 6.01
CA ASN A 32 1.25 -16.13 4.72
C ASN A 32 1.28 -14.62 5.04
N ASN A 33 2.46 -14.01 4.94
CA ASN A 33 2.67 -12.59 5.22
C ASN A 33 1.56 -11.78 4.52
N LEU A 34 0.70 -11.08 5.29
CA LEU A 34 -0.48 -10.39 4.75
C LEU A 34 -0.08 -9.41 3.63
N ILE A 35 1.09 -8.77 3.76
CA ILE A 35 1.67 -7.91 2.74
C ILE A 35 1.91 -8.73 1.45
N GLU A 36 2.50 -9.91 1.53
CA GLU A 36 2.76 -10.75 0.36
C GLU A 36 1.48 -11.26 -0.30
N GLN A 37 0.48 -11.64 0.50
CA GLN A 37 -0.83 -12.05 -0.02
C GLN A 37 -1.51 -10.89 -0.75
N THR A 38 -1.53 -9.72 -0.12
CA THR A 38 -2.08 -8.48 -0.68
C THR A 38 -1.37 -8.12 -1.98
N CYS A 39 -0.03 -8.05 -1.97
CA CYS A 39 0.75 -7.64 -3.13
C CYS A 39 0.65 -8.61 -4.31
N LYS A 40 0.40 -9.91 -4.08
CA LYS A 40 0.14 -10.87 -5.17
C LYS A 40 -1.12 -10.54 -5.96
N GLN A 41 -2.06 -9.80 -5.38
CA GLN A 41 -3.29 -9.34 -6.04
C GLN A 41 -3.13 -7.97 -6.71
N THR A 42 -1.91 -7.43 -6.77
CA THR A 42 -1.63 -6.11 -7.36
C THR A 42 -0.93 -6.23 -8.70
N PRO A 43 -1.10 -5.25 -9.61
CA PRO A 43 -0.46 -5.28 -10.93
C PRO A 43 1.06 -5.11 -10.88
N ASN A 44 1.63 -4.68 -9.74
CA ASN A 44 3.07 -4.54 -9.55
C ASN A 44 3.49 -5.03 -8.15
N TYR A 45 3.74 -6.33 -8.06
CA TYR A 45 4.12 -7.01 -6.82
C TYR A 45 5.34 -6.38 -6.14
N ASN A 46 6.41 -6.11 -6.89
CA ASN A 46 7.66 -5.61 -6.32
C ASN A 46 7.48 -4.20 -5.77
N LEU A 47 6.80 -3.32 -6.52
CA LEU A 47 6.47 -1.97 -6.06
C LEU A 47 5.66 -2.04 -4.75
N CYS A 48 4.57 -2.83 -4.74
CA CYS A 48 3.74 -3.03 -3.56
C CYS A 48 4.56 -3.49 -2.34
N ILE A 49 5.40 -4.51 -2.50
CA ILE A 49 6.25 -5.04 -1.42
C ILE A 49 7.20 -3.97 -0.90
N SER A 50 7.91 -3.28 -1.79
CA SER A 50 8.89 -2.26 -1.39
C SER A 50 8.22 -1.07 -0.70
N SER A 51 7.08 -0.62 -1.22
CA SER A 51 6.34 0.52 -0.67
C SER A 51 5.78 0.21 0.71
N LEU A 52 5.11 -0.94 0.87
CA LEU A 52 4.52 -1.33 2.15
C LEU A 52 5.58 -1.61 3.22
N LYS A 53 6.64 -2.38 2.90
CA LYS A 53 7.70 -2.70 3.86
C LYS A 53 8.54 -1.50 4.30
N SER A 54 8.50 -0.40 3.53
CA SER A 54 9.19 0.85 3.91
C SER A 54 8.45 1.63 5.00
N ASP A 55 7.15 1.38 5.21
CA ASP A 55 6.39 1.97 6.30
C ASP A 55 6.35 0.99 7.50
N PRO A 56 6.89 1.35 8.68
CA PRO A 56 6.89 0.48 9.85
C PRO A 56 5.48 0.13 10.35
N LYS A 57 4.46 0.95 10.03
CA LYS A 57 3.06 0.66 10.38
C LYS A 57 2.48 -0.53 9.62
N SER A 58 3.09 -0.93 8.50
CA SER A 58 2.65 -2.09 7.71
C SER A 58 2.75 -3.41 8.47
N ALA A 59 3.63 -3.51 9.46
CA ALA A 59 3.88 -4.74 10.22
C ALA A 59 2.64 -5.24 10.99
N THR A 60 1.74 -4.33 11.37
CA THR A 60 0.52 -4.63 12.13
C THR A 60 -0.76 -4.16 11.43
N ALA A 61 -0.66 -3.70 10.18
CA ALA A 61 -1.79 -3.21 9.42
C ALA A 61 -2.64 -4.37 8.89
N ASP A 62 -3.96 -4.20 8.88
CA ASP A 62 -4.88 -5.00 8.08
C ASP A 62 -4.90 -4.49 6.61
N VAL A 63 -5.73 -5.08 5.75
CA VAL A 63 -5.79 -4.69 4.32
C VAL A 63 -6.19 -3.21 4.15
N ALA A 64 -7.07 -2.68 5.00
CA ALA A 64 -7.43 -1.26 4.97
C ALA A 64 -6.27 -0.36 5.38
N GLY A 65 -5.49 -0.75 6.40
CA GLY A 65 -4.25 -0.09 6.77
C GLY A 65 -3.19 -0.14 5.67
N LEU A 66 -3.04 -1.27 4.97
CA LEU A 66 -2.14 -1.39 3.82
C LEU A 66 -2.60 -0.49 2.64
N ALA A 67 -3.91 -0.40 2.39
CA ALA A 67 -4.47 0.51 1.40
C ALA A 67 -4.16 1.97 1.75
N LEU A 68 -4.35 2.38 3.01
CA LEU A 68 -4.02 3.72 3.50
C LEU A 68 -2.54 4.04 3.33
N ILE A 69 -1.64 3.09 3.61
CA ILE A 69 -0.21 3.26 3.38
C ILE A 69 0.07 3.51 1.89
N MET A 70 -0.51 2.71 0.98
CA MET A 70 -0.31 2.93 -0.46
C MET A 70 -0.89 4.26 -0.96
N VAL A 71 -2.02 4.72 -0.43
CA VAL A 71 -2.56 6.07 -0.74
C VAL A 71 -1.63 7.17 -0.23
N ASN A 72 -0.96 6.99 0.92
CA ASN A 72 0.05 7.94 1.39
C ASN A 72 1.32 7.93 0.52
N VAL A 73 1.71 6.77 -0.03
CA VAL A 73 2.78 6.67 -1.03
C VAL A 73 2.40 7.42 -2.31
N LEU A 74 1.14 7.29 -2.76
CA LEU A 74 0.60 8.06 -3.88
C LEU A 74 0.71 9.57 -3.62
N ASN A 75 0.23 10.03 -2.46
CA ASN A 75 0.32 11.44 -2.05
C ASN A 75 1.76 11.98 -2.12
N THR A 76 2.69 11.24 -1.53
CA THR A 76 4.11 11.65 -1.47
C THR A 76 4.74 11.67 -2.86
N THR A 77 4.50 10.64 -3.67
CA THR A 77 5.04 10.53 -5.03
C THR A 77 4.52 11.67 -5.90
N THR A 78 3.22 11.94 -5.86
CA THR A 78 2.60 13.04 -6.62
C THR A 78 3.09 14.41 -6.16
N THR A 79 3.26 14.61 -4.85
CA THR A 79 3.81 15.86 -4.30
C THR A 79 5.23 16.13 -4.82
N GLN A 80 6.09 15.10 -4.84
CA GLN A 80 7.45 15.21 -5.36
C GLN A 80 7.46 15.54 -6.86
N THR A 81 6.61 14.86 -7.65
CA THR A 81 6.45 15.15 -9.08
C THR A 81 5.97 16.58 -9.30
N LEU A 82 5.01 17.08 -8.52
CA LEU A 82 4.53 18.46 -8.64
C LEU A 82 5.65 19.48 -8.35
N ILE A 83 6.53 19.20 -7.40
CA ILE A 83 7.72 20.04 -7.15
C ILE A 83 8.64 20.04 -8.38
N HIS A 84 8.87 18.87 -8.98
CA HIS A 84 9.69 18.75 -10.19
C HIS A 84 9.08 19.52 -11.37
N ILE A 85 7.77 19.40 -11.60
CA ILE A 85 7.04 20.17 -12.63
C ILE A 85 7.24 21.67 -12.46
N ASN A 86 7.10 22.17 -11.23
CA ASN A 86 7.32 23.59 -10.94
C ASN A 86 8.77 24.00 -11.23
N SER A 87 9.76 23.14 -10.97
CA SER A 87 11.15 23.40 -11.35
C SER A 87 11.35 23.46 -12.86
N LEU A 88 10.71 22.57 -13.62
CA LEU A 88 10.75 22.59 -15.10
C LEU A 88 10.12 23.87 -15.66
N LEU A 89 9.01 24.34 -15.08
CA LEU A 89 8.35 25.59 -15.49
C LEU A 89 9.25 26.82 -15.30
N LEU A 90 10.12 26.84 -14.28
CA LEU A 90 11.08 27.92 -14.04
C LEU A 90 12.22 27.96 -15.06
N GLN A 91 12.48 26.87 -15.76
CA GLN A 91 13.55 26.77 -16.77
C GLN A 91 13.16 27.37 -18.13
N SER A 92 12.03 28.09 -18.19
CA SER A 92 11.52 28.72 -19.42
C SER A 92 11.38 27.73 -20.59
N PRO A 93 10.60 26.65 -20.44
CA PRO A 93 10.43 25.64 -21.48
C PRO A 93 9.72 26.24 -22.72
N ARG A 94 9.83 25.55 -23.86
CA ARG A 94 9.07 25.89 -25.08
C ARG A 94 7.56 25.91 -24.78
N ASN A 95 6.80 26.78 -25.46
CA ASN A 95 5.38 27.00 -25.17
C ASN A 95 4.55 25.70 -25.12
N GLU A 96 4.73 24.80 -26.09
CA GLU A 96 4.04 23.49 -26.14
C GLU A 96 4.30 22.66 -24.86
N VAL A 97 5.56 22.61 -24.41
CA VAL A 97 5.95 21.89 -23.20
C VAL A 97 5.43 22.60 -21.96
N LYS A 98 5.44 23.93 -21.95
CA LYS A 98 4.90 24.74 -20.86
C LYS A 98 3.41 24.48 -20.65
N GLU A 99 2.63 24.44 -21.73
CA GLU A 99 1.19 24.16 -21.69
C GLU A 99 0.91 22.76 -21.15
N ALA A 100 1.64 21.75 -21.63
CA ALA A 100 1.54 20.38 -21.11
C ALA A 100 1.90 20.31 -19.62
N LEU A 101 2.99 20.97 -19.18
CA LEU A 101 3.38 21.04 -17.77
C LEU A 101 2.30 21.71 -16.90
N LEU A 102 1.67 22.79 -17.38
CA LEU A 102 0.57 23.44 -16.66
C LEU A 102 -0.67 22.53 -16.56
N SER A 103 -0.97 21.77 -17.61
CA SER A 103 -2.02 20.75 -17.55
C SER A 103 -1.70 19.69 -16.50
N CYS A 104 -0.45 19.22 -16.42
CA CYS A 104 -0.01 18.29 -15.38
C CYS A 104 -0.11 18.88 -13.97
N VAL A 105 0.12 20.19 -13.80
CA VAL A 105 -0.10 20.86 -12.51
C VAL A 105 -1.56 20.74 -12.09
N GLU A 106 -2.52 20.97 -12.99
CA GLU A 106 -3.95 20.83 -12.66
C GLU A 106 -4.30 19.39 -12.30
N ASN A 107 -3.89 18.42 -13.12
CA ASN A 107 -4.13 17.01 -12.88
C ASN A 107 -3.61 16.57 -11.49
N TYR A 108 -2.40 16.97 -11.13
CA TYR A 108 -1.79 16.54 -9.86
C TYR A 108 -2.18 17.38 -8.65
N LYS A 109 -2.22 18.71 -8.77
CA LYS A 109 -2.57 19.58 -7.64
C LYS A 109 -4.06 19.51 -7.35
N THR A 110 -4.89 19.69 -8.38
CA THR A 110 -6.34 19.78 -8.25
C THR A 110 -6.98 18.40 -8.22
N GLY A 111 -6.68 17.56 -9.21
CA GLY A 111 -7.22 16.19 -9.29
C GLY A 111 -6.70 15.32 -8.13
N VAL A 112 -5.40 15.00 -8.14
CA VAL A 112 -4.88 13.99 -7.22
C VAL A 112 -4.76 14.49 -5.77
N LEU A 113 -4.07 15.61 -5.54
CA LEU A 113 -3.70 16.04 -4.17
C LEU A 113 -4.84 16.73 -3.42
N THR A 114 -5.76 17.40 -4.13
CA THR A 114 -6.89 18.12 -3.51
C THR A 114 -8.17 17.29 -3.50
N ALA A 115 -8.40 16.42 -4.50
CA ALA A 115 -9.62 15.61 -4.57
C ALA A 115 -9.37 14.12 -4.23
N ASP A 116 -8.63 13.40 -5.07
CA ASP A 116 -8.59 11.94 -5.03
C ASP A 116 -7.98 11.35 -3.75
N VAL A 117 -6.82 11.86 -3.35
CA VAL A 117 -6.10 11.39 -2.15
C VAL A 117 -6.92 11.67 -0.89
N PRO A 118 -7.39 12.90 -0.62
CA PRO A 118 -8.20 13.18 0.57
C PRO A 118 -9.47 12.33 0.65
N VAL A 119 -10.21 12.20 -0.46
CA VAL A 119 -11.42 11.38 -0.53
C VAL A 119 -11.10 9.91 -0.26
N SER A 120 -10.00 9.39 -0.81
CA SER A 120 -9.57 8.01 -0.59
C SER A 120 -9.21 7.74 0.88
N ILE A 121 -8.49 8.65 1.52
CA ILE A 121 -8.14 8.55 2.95
C ILE A 121 -9.40 8.56 3.82
N GLU A 122 -10.32 9.49 3.56
CA GLU A 122 -11.57 9.60 4.31
C GLU A 122 -12.42 8.33 4.17
N ALA A 123 -12.56 7.84 2.95
CA ALA A 123 -13.32 6.64 2.60
C ALA A 123 -12.79 5.39 3.32
N LEU A 124 -11.48 5.17 3.28
CA LEU A 124 -10.82 4.07 3.98
C LEU A 124 -10.94 4.20 5.51
N THR A 125 -10.78 5.40 6.04
CA THR A 125 -10.90 5.67 7.49
C THR A 125 -12.32 5.41 8.00
N LYS A 126 -13.34 5.71 7.20
CA LYS A 126 -14.75 5.46 7.52
C LYS A 126 -15.22 4.04 7.20
N GLY A 127 -14.36 3.19 6.66
CA GLY A 127 -14.70 1.81 6.28
C GLY A 127 -15.66 1.71 5.09
N ASN A 128 -15.72 2.72 4.22
CA ASN A 128 -16.51 2.70 2.99
C ASN A 128 -15.57 2.90 1.78
N PRO A 129 -14.93 1.83 1.29
CA PRO A 129 -13.82 1.91 0.33
C PRO A 129 -14.23 2.31 -1.09
N LYS A 130 -15.53 2.41 -1.41
CA LYS A 130 -16.00 2.71 -2.77
C LYS A 130 -15.44 4.01 -3.34
N PHE A 131 -15.34 5.06 -2.51
CA PHE A 131 -14.77 6.33 -2.95
C PHE A 131 -13.24 6.29 -3.03
N ALA A 132 -12.58 5.40 -2.28
CA ALA A 132 -11.14 5.16 -2.44
C ALA A 132 -10.83 4.38 -3.72
N ASP A 133 -11.71 3.46 -4.13
CA ASP A 133 -11.59 2.75 -5.40
C ASP A 133 -11.63 3.77 -6.55
N GLN A 134 -12.64 4.64 -6.54
CA GLN A 134 -12.77 5.72 -7.52
C GLN A 134 -11.55 6.66 -7.50
N GLY A 135 -11.18 7.23 -6.34
CA GLY A 135 -10.09 8.20 -6.26
C GLY A 135 -8.74 7.62 -6.68
N THR A 136 -8.42 6.38 -6.31
CA THR A 136 -7.16 5.74 -6.76
C THR A 136 -7.16 5.41 -8.25
N GLN A 137 -8.32 5.08 -8.84
CA GLN A 137 -8.44 4.91 -10.28
C GLN A 137 -8.33 6.24 -11.04
N ASP A 138 -8.92 7.30 -10.52
CA ASP A 138 -8.85 8.66 -11.09
C ASP A 138 -7.42 9.18 -11.05
N ALA A 139 -6.68 8.99 -9.94
CA ALA A 139 -5.27 9.37 -9.89
C ALA A 139 -4.40 8.64 -10.93
N ALA A 140 -4.71 7.38 -11.25
CA ALA A 140 -4.06 6.68 -12.35
C ALA A 140 -4.42 7.31 -13.71
N ASN A 141 -5.66 7.73 -13.91
CA ASN A 141 -6.10 8.40 -15.13
C ASN A 141 -5.47 9.79 -15.28
N GLU A 142 -5.44 10.60 -14.22
CA GLU A 142 -4.78 11.91 -14.15
C GLU A 142 -3.31 11.83 -14.56
N SER A 143 -2.61 10.77 -14.14
CA SER A 143 -1.22 10.52 -14.55
C SER A 143 -1.07 10.17 -16.04
N ASN A 144 -2.01 9.41 -16.63
CA ASN A 144 -2.01 9.14 -18.06
C ASN A 144 -2.33 10.41 -18.85
N SER A 145 -3.33 11.18 -18.42
CA SER A 145 -3.72 12.45 -19.04
C SER A 145 -2.57 13.46 -19.04
N CYS A 146 -1.77 13.50 -17.96
CA CYS A 146 -0.56 14.32 -17.93
C CYS A 146 0.46 13.87 -18.99
N GLU A 147 0.74 12.56 -19.09
CA GLU A 147 1.69 12.03 -20.07
C GLU A 147 1.23 12.24 -21.52
N GLU A 148 -0.05 11.99 -21.78
CA GLU A 148 -0.68 12.15 -23.11
C GLU A 148 -0.76 13.62 -23.56
N GLY A 149 -0.65 14.57 -22.61
CA GLY A 149 -0.58 16.00 -22.91
C GLY A 149 0.71 16.42 -23.64
N PHE A 150 1.74 15.57 -23.66
CA PHE A 150 2.99 15.86 -24.36
C PHE A 150 2.97 15.31 -25.79
N SER A 151 3.28 16.17 -26.76
CA SER A 151 3.44 15.81 -28.19
C SER A 151 4.76 15.11 -28.49
N GLY A 152 5.12 14.07 -27.74
CA GLY A 152 6.36 13.29 -27.91
C GLY A 152 7.12 13.08 -26.59
N ASN A 153 8.43 13.33 -26.59
CA ASN A 153 9.28 13.13 -25.41
C ASN A 153 8.82 13.99 -24.22
N SER A 154 8.12 13.36 -23.29
CA SER A 154 7.71 13.96 -22.02
C SER A 154 8.92 14.02 -21.07
N PRO A 155 9.18 15.18 -20.43
CA PRO A 155 10.18 15.26 -19.37
C PRO A 155 9.72 14.57 -18.08
N LEU A 156 8.49 14.01 -18.06
CA LEU A 156 7.85 13.40 -16.89
C LEU A 156 7.50 11.92 -17.09
N THR A 157 7.91 11.27 -18.17
CA THR A 157 7.50 9.88 -18.47
C THR A 157 7.74 8.95 -17.29
N VAL A 158 8.88 9.10 -16.60
CA VAL A 158 9.22 8.26 -15.44
C VAL A 158 8.29 8.55 -14.26
N GLU A 159 8.10 9.82 -13.93
CA GLU A 159 7.25 10.29 -12.84
C GLU A 159 5.78 9.91 -13.06
N ASN A 160 5.27 10.15 -14.26
CA ASN A 160 3.90 9.83 -14.65
C ASN A 160 3.65 8.31 -14.58
N THR A 161 4.60 7.51 -15.07
CA THR A 161 4.56 6.04 -14.96
C THR A 161 4.60 5.59 -13.50
N ASN A 162 5.42 6.23 -12.66
CA ASN A 162 5.53 5.89 -11.24
C ASN A 162 4.22 6.20 -10.49
N ILE A 163 3.63 7.38 -10.69
CA ILE A 163 2.33 7.74 -10.11
C ILE A 163 1.27 6.75 -10.57
N ASN A 164 1.21 6.44 -11.87
CA ASN A 164 0.26 5.48 -12.42
C ASN A 164 0.37 4.10 -11.75
N ASN A 165 1.59 3.57 -11.64
CA ASN A 165 1.84 2.28 -11.03
C ASN A 165 1.46 2.27 -9.53
N VAL A 166 1.83 3.32 -8.79
CA VAL A 166 1.47 3.46 -7.38
C VAL A 166 -0.05 3.53 -7.21
N ALA A 167 -0.73 4.36 -8.01
CA ALA A 167 -2.18 4.51 -7.99
C ALA A 167 -2.90 3.18 -8.32
N ARG A 168 -2.43 2.44 -9.34
CA ARG A 168 -2.99 1.13 -9.69
C ARG A 168 -2.74 0.06 -8.64
N VAL A 169 -1.59 0.08 -7.96
CA VAL A 169 -1.34 -0.79 -6.79
C VAL A 169 -2.29 -0.43 -5.66
N ALA A 170 -2.43 0.87 -5.31
CA ALA A 170 -3.35 1.32 -4.29
C ALA A 170 -4.79 0.89 -4.60
N ASN A 171 -5.25 1.12 -5.84
CA ASN A 171 -6.57 0.71 -6.32
C ASN A 171 -6.81 -0.79 -6.18
N ALA A 172 -5.83 -1.62 -6.58
CA ALA A 172 -5.94 -3.07 -6.46
C ALA A 172 -6.08 -3.53 -5.01
N ILE A 173 -5.38 -2.89 -4.06
CA ILE A 173 -5.53 -3.19 -2.63
C ILE A 173 -6.90 -2.73 -2.13
N VAL A 174 -7.36 -1.54 -2.51
CA VAL A 174 -8.69 -1.03 -2.13
C VAL A 174 -9.80 -1.96 -2.61
N LYS A 175 -9.69 -2.53 -3.82
CA LYS A 175 -10.65 -3.50 -4.37
C LYS A 175 -10.78 -4.79 -3.56
N LEU A 176 -9.80 -5.13 -2.72
CA LEU A 176 -9.90 -6.28 -1.81
C LEU A 176 -10.88 -6.03 -0.65
N LEU A 177 -11.33 -4.79 -0.47
CA LEU A 177 -12.26 -4.36 0.59
C LEU A 177 -13.71 -4.21 0.09
N LEU A 178 -13.97 -4.45 -1.20
CA LEU A 178 -15.29 -4.30 -1.84
C LEU A 178 -16.09 -5.60 -1.90
#